data_AF-A0A1Q3EH38-F1
#
_entry.id   AF-A0A1Q3EH38-F1
#
_cell.length_a   1.000
_cell.length_b   1.000
_cell.length_c   1.000
_cell.angle_alpha   90.00
_cell.angle_beta   90.00
_cell.angle_gamma   90.00
#
_symmetry.space_group_name_H-M   'P 1'
#
loop_
_entity.id
_entity.type
_entity.pdbx_description
1 polymer ?
#
loop_
_entity_poly.entity_id
_entity_poly.type
_entity_poly.pdbx_seq_one_letter_code
_entity_poly.pdbx_strand_id
1 'polypeptide(L)'
;MSVIGVSSQATSGNPPNAASSSQSNGVPSSTSSASVGMTPELEQTLALLSSHRSVLGYMLLSRGHPASIIRHSGGVFDGEHGKKYAGVIARIVETVQAGLEEINGVESEGDDVKFLRIRTKRHELMISPDGRYLLAVLHEPS
;
A
#
# COMPACT_ATOMS: atom_id res chain seq x y z
N MET A 1 41.37 -17.83 64.25
CA MET A 1 41.56 -19.25 63.89
C MET A 1 40.21 -19.94 63.91
N SER A 2 40.08 -21.06 63.20
CA SER A 2 38.79 -21.57 62.73
C SER A 2 37.87 -22.14 63.81
N VAL A 3 36.56 -22.01 63.58
CA VAL A 3 35.55 -22.99 64.01
C VAL A 3 34.72 -23.43 62.81
N ILE A 4 34.42 -24.72 62.78
CA ILE A 4 33.55 -25.45 61.83
C ILE A 4 32.30 -25.81 62.67
N GLY A 5 31.05 -25.89 62.21
CA GLY A 5 30.44 -25.88 60.87
C GLY A 5 29.34 -26.97 60.84
N VAL A 6 28.40 -26.95 59.87
CA VAL A 6 27.37 -28.02 59.62
C VAL A 6 26.24 -28.07 60.72
N SER A 7 24.93 -28.26 60.47
CA SER A 7 24.11 -28.62 59.28
C SER A 7 22.62 -28.18 59.42
N SER A 8 21.84 -28.24 58.32
CA SER A 8 20.44 -28.78 58.18
C SER A 8 19.29 -28.36 59.15
N GLN A 9 17.99 -28.30 58.84
CA GLN A 9 17.05 -28.58 57.70
C GLN A 9 15.64 -28.03 58.17
N ALA A 10 14.51 -27.93 57.44
CA ALA A 10 14.14 -27.86 56.00
C ALA A 10 12.61 -27.56 55.88
N THR A 11 12.08 -27.35 54.66
CA THR A 11 10.65 -27.07 54.30
C THR A 11 10.12 -25.70 54.77
N SER A 12 9.05 -25.09 54.24
CA SER A 12 8.15 -25.35 53.08
C SER A 12 7.91 -23.97 52.38
N GLY A 13 7.17 -23.73 51.30
CA GLY A 13 6.09 -24.40 50.54
C GLY A 13 5.39 -23.32 49.70
N ASN A 14 4.84 -23.63 48.51
CA ASN A 14 4.30 -22.66 47.54
C ASN A 14 3.44 -23.39 46.48
N PRO A 15 2.43 -22.80 45.79
CA PRO A 15 1.79 -21.48 45.94
C PRO A 15 0.32 -21.61 46.46
N PRO A 16 -0.59 -20.63 46.20
CA PRO A 16 -1.38 -20.74 44.96
C PRO A 16 -1.42 -19.45 44.10
N ASN A 17 -1.74 -19.63 42.82
CA ASN A 17 -1.82 -18.59 41.80
C ASN A 17 -3.15 -17.79 41.91
N ALA A 18 -3.06 -16.46 41.90
CA ALA A 18 -4.21 -15.55 41.87
C ALA A 18 -4.02 -14.46 40.81
N ALA A 19 -4.18 -14.84 39.53
CA ALA A 19 -4.01 -13.93 38.40
C ALA A 19 -5.19 -12.94 38.27
N SER A 20 -5.01 -11.71 38.76
CA SER A 20 -5.92 -10.58 38.55
C SER A 20 -5.81 -10.04 37.12
N SER A 21 -6.50 -10.68 36.18
CA SER A 21 -6.57 -10.31 34.78
C SER A 21 -7.42 -9.04 34.56
N SER A 22 -6.85 -7.87 34.85
CA SER A 22 -7.42 -6.58 34.45
C SER A 22 -7.37 -6.42 32.92
N GLN A 23 -8.40 -6.94 32.25
CA GLN A 23 -8.61 -6.72 30.82
C GLN A 23 -8.93 -5.24 30.59
N SER A 24 -7.92 -4.45 30.23
CA SER A 24 -8.16 -3.20 29.53
C SER A 24 -8.78 -3.54 28.17
N ASN A 25 -10.01 -3.06 27.94
CA ASN A 25 -10.63 -3.16 26.62
C ASN A 25 -9.80 -2.36 25.62
N GLY A 26 -8.89 -3.05 24.93
CA GLY A 26 -8.25 -2.54 23.73
C GLY A 26 -9.35 -2.32 22.70
N VAL A 27 -9.80 -1.07 22.57
CA VAL A 27 -10.54 -0.63 21.39
C VAL A 27 -9.76 -1.11 20.17
N PRO A 28 -10.33 -1.95 19.29
CA PRO A 28 -9.68 -2.24 18.04
C PRO A 28 -9.60 -0.91 17.30
N SER A 29 -8.41 -0.35 17.21
CA SER A 29 -8.12 0.77 16.33
C SER A 29 -8.34 0.26 14.91
N SER A 30 -9.58 0.39 14.43
CA SER A 30 -10.00 0.04 13.09
C SER A 30 -9.33 1.02 12.13
N THR A 31 -8.06 0.74 11.82
CA THR A 31 -7.30 1.38 10.76
C THR A 31 -8.19 1.38 9.53
N SER A 32 -8.69 2.55 9.17
CA SER A 32 -9.58 2.76 8.04
C SER A 32 -8.78 2.67 6.74
N SER A 33 -8.25 1.47 6.47
CA SER A 33 -7.78 1.06 5.15
C SER A 33 -8.94 1.23 4.20
N ALA A 34 -8.94 2.35 3.48
CA ALA A 34 -10.07 2.77 2.66
C ALA A 34 -10.41 1.68 1.65
N SER A 35 -11.53 0.99 1.90
CA SER A 35 -12.04 -0.05 1.04
C SER A 35 -12.59 0.59 -0.22
N VAL A 36 -11.69 0.84 -1.17
CA VAL A 36 -12.04 1.03 -2.58
C VAL A 36 -12.80 -0.22 -3.00
N GLY A 37 -14.13 -0.13 -2.93
CA GLY A 37 -15.02 -1.24 -3.24
C GLY A 37 -14.75 -1.69 -4.67
N MET A 38 -14.24 -2.91 -4.81
CA MET A 38 -14.00 -3.55 -6.10
C MET A 38 -15.35 -3.72 -6.79
N THR A 39 -15.67 -2.79 -7.70
CA THR A 39 -16.89 -2.86 -8.49
C THR A 39 -16.69 -3.89 -9.60
N PRO A 40 -17.73 -4.62 -10.05
CA PRO A 40 -17.57 -5.69 -11.02
C PRO A 40 -17.01 -5.19 -12.37
N GLU A 41 -17.25 -3.93 -12.73
CA GLU A 41 -16.71 -3.28 -13.92
C GLU A 41 -15.19 -3.07 -13.80
N LEU A 42 -14.70 -2.72 -12.61
CA LEU A 42 -13.26 -2.63 -12.33
C LEU A 42 -12.63 -4.01 -12.38
N GLU A 43 -13.24 -5.03 -11.78
CA GLU A 43 -12.69 -6.40 -11.83
C GLU A 43 -12.67 -6.97 -13.26
N GLN A 44 -13.71 -6.71 -14.06
CA GLN A 44 -13.76 -7.05 -15.48
C GLN A 44 -12.67 -6.32 -16.28
N THR A 45 -12.41 -5.03 -15.97
CA THR A 45 -11.34 -4.24 -16.60
C THR A 45 -9.96 -4.81 -16.26
N LEU A 46 -9.72 -5.15 -14.98
CA LEU A 46 -8.46 -5.75 -14.54
C LEU A 46 -8.24 -7.16 -15.13
N ALA A 47 -9.31 -7.95 -15.31
CA ALA A 47 -9.25 -9.23 -15.99
C ALA A 47 -8.90 -9.07 -17.49
N LEU A 48 -9.52 -8.11 -18.17
CA LEU A 48 -9.21 -7.76 -19.56
C LEU A 48 -7.74 -7.36 -19.71
N LEU A 49 -7.24 -6.46 -18.86
CA LEU A 49 -5.84 -6.05 -18.83
C LEU A 49 -4.89 -7.25 -18.62
N SER A 50 -5.19 -8.12 -17.64
CA SER A 50 -4.36 -9.30 -17.35
C SER A 50 -4.41 -10.38 -18.43
N SER A 51 -5.41 -10.35 -19.32
CA SER A 51 -5.53 -11.25 -20.49
C SER A 51 -4.81 -10.73 -21.74
N HIS A 52 -4.50 -9.42 -21.79
CA HIS A 52 -4.04 -8.79 -23.02
C HIS A 52 -2.54 -8.96 -23.19
N ARG A 53 -2.13 -9.74 -24.20
CA ARG A 53 -0.74 -10.15 -24.50
C ARG A 53 0.33 -9.04 -24.63
N SER A 54 -0.04 -7.77 -24.69
CA SER A 54 0.90 -6.63 -24.68
C SER A 54 1.00 -5.91 -23.33
N VAL A 55 0.25 -6.35 -22.32
CA VAL A 55 0.30 -5.86 -20.94
C VAL A 55 1.28 -6.75 -20.16
N LEU A 56 2.34 -6.13 -19.65
CA LEU A 56 3.32 -6.75 -18.76
C LEU A 56 2.83 -6.81 -17.30
N GLY A 57 1.89 -5.94 -16.94
CA GLY A 57 1.25 -5.92 -15.64
C GLY A 57 0.37 -4.70 -15.40
N TYR A 58 -0.35 -4.69 -14.30
CA TYR A 58 -1.09 -3.53 -13.80
C TYR A 58 -0.86 -3.32 -12.30
N MET A 59 -1.11 -2.11 -11.83
CA MET A 59 -1.05 -1.71 -10.43
C MET A 59 -2.20 -0.75 -10.12
N LEU A 60 -2.94 -1.02 -9.05
CA LEU A 60 -4.01 -0.20 -8.53
C LEU A 60 -3.59 0.38 -7.18
N LEU A 61 -3.55 1.71 -7.08
CA LEU A 61 -3.07 2.44 -5.90
C LEU A 61 -4.19 3.26 -5.25
N SER A 62 -4.09 3.48 -3.94
CA SER A 62 -4.89 4.48 -3.25
C SER A 62 -4.40 5.90 -3.56
N ARG A 63 -5.30 6.89 -3.49
CA ARG A 63 -4.99 8.33 -3.66
C ARG A 63 -4.34 9.00 -2.43
N GLY A 64 -4.20 8.29 -1.30
CA GLY A 64 -3.65 8.84 -0.05
C GLY A 64 -2.12 8.78 0.00
N HIS A 65 -1.53 9.50 0.97
CA HIS A 65 -0.08 9.56 1.18
C HIS A 65 0.34 8.81 2.46
N PRO A 66 1.31 7.87 2.39
CA PRO A 66 1.92 7.31 1.19
C PRO A 66 0.94 6.40 0.41
N ALA A 67 1.06 6.38 -0.92
CA ALA A 67 0.20 5.58 -1.79
C ALA A 67 0.37 4.09 -1.51
N SER A 68 -0.72 3.44 -1.10
CA SER A 68 -0.76 2.00 -0.83
C SER A 68 -1.20 1.21 -2.07
N ILE A 69 -0.61 0.03 -2.27
CA ILE A 69 -1.00 -0.88 -3.35
C ILE A 69 -2.27 -1.64 -2.93
N ILE A 70 -3.35 -1.46 -3.68
CA ILE A 70 -4.64 -2.12 -3.47
C ILE A 70 -4.65 -3.49 -4.16
N ARG A 71 -4.11 -3.56 -5.39
CA ARG A 71 -3.99 -4.78 -6.20
C ARG A 71 -2.89 -4.59 -7.25
N HIS A 72 -2.21 -5.67 -7.65
CA HIS A 72 -1.29 -5.66 -8.80
C HIS A 72 -1.35 -7.01 -9.54
N SER A 73 -0.83 -7.04 -10.77
CA SER A 73 -0.59 -8.25 -11.55
C SER A 73 0.66 -8.06 -12.40
N GLY A 74 1.38 -9.15 -12.70
CA GLY A 74 2.64 -9.14 -13.44
C GLY A 74 3.87 -8.96 -12.56
N GLY A 75 4.86 -9.85 -12.71
CA GLY A 75 6.02 -9.95 -11.81
C GLY A 75 6.96 -8.74 -11.77
N VAL A 76 6.81 -7.78 -12.70
CA VAL A 76 7.49 -6.47 -12.66
C VAL A 76 7.09 -5.65 -11.42
N PHE A 77 5.91 -5.94 -10.85
CA PHE A 77 5.33 -5.23 -9.73
C PHE A 77 5.36 -6.02 -8.41
N ASP A 78 6.10 -7.12 -8.33
CA ASP A 78 6.19 -7.91 -7.10
C ASP A 78 7.16 -7.31 -6.07
N GLY A 79 6.86 -7.55 -4.79
CA GLY A 79 7.72 -7.25 -3.66
C GLY A 79 8.21 -5.79 -3.61
N GLU A 80 9.53 -5.61 -3.49
CA GLU A 80 10.15 -4.30 -3.32
C GLU A 80 10.20 -3.47 -4.61
N HIS A 81 10.03 -4.10 -5.78
CA HIS A 81 9.93 -3.38 -7.05
C HIS A 81 8.55 -2.73 -7.19
N GLY A 82 7.47 -3.45 -6.81
CA GLY A 82 6.12 -2.90 -6.73
C GLY A 82 6.02 -1.63 -5.91
N LYS A 83 6.56 -1.63 -4.68
CA LYS A 83 6.55 -0.45 -3.79
C LYS A 83 7.27 0.76 -4.40
N LYS A 84 8.41 0.53 -5.06
CA LYS A 84 9.18 1.60 -5.73
C LYS A 84 8.43 2.18 -6.92
N TYR A 85 7.79 1.34 -7.73
CA TYR A 85 6.87 1.80 -8.77
C TYR A 85 5.70 2.59 -8.18
N ALA A 86 5.04 2.10 -7.13
CA ALA A 86 3.92 2.78 -6.48
C ALA A 86 4.27 4.22 -6.03
N GLY A 87 5.37 4.37 -5.29
CA GLY A 87 5.84 5.68 -4.82
C GLY A 87 6.24 6.63 -5.95
N VAL A 88 6.87 6.12 -7.02
CA VAL A 88 7.23 6.93 -8.21
C VAL A 88 5.99 7.34 -9.00
N ILE A 89 5.03 6.43 -9.21
CA ILE A 89 3.76 6.69 -9.92
C ILE A 89 2.94 7.76 -9.19
N ALA A 90 2.79 7.62 -7.86
CA ALA A 90 2.08 8.60 -7.04
C ALA A 90 2.73 10.00 -7.14
N ARG A 91 4.07 10.07 -6.97
CA ARG A 91 4.82 11.34 -7.07
C ARG A 91 4.75 11.96 -8.47
N ILE A 92 4.73 11.15 -9.54
CA ILE A 92 4.55 11.66 -10.92
C ILE A 92 3.18 12.32 -11.07
N VAL A 93 2.10 11.67 -10.63
CA VAL A 93 0.74 12.24 -10.71
C VAL A 93 0.63 13.49 -9.86
N GLU A 94 1.17 13.50 -8.65
CA GLU A 94 1.24 14.66 -7.75
C GLU A 94 2.00 15.84 -8.37
N THR A 95 3.18 15.59 -8.96
CA THR A 95 4.00 16.64 -9.59
C THR A 95 3.29 17.25 -10.80
N VAL A 96 2.57 16.44 -11.58
CA VAL A 96 1.81 16.94 -12.75
C VAL A 96 0.51 17.63 -12.33
N GLN A 97 -0.12 17.23 -11.22
CA GLN A 97 -1.27 17.95 -10.65
C GLN A 97 -0.85 19.34 -10.15
N ALA A 98 0.19 19.44 -9.32
CA ALA A 98 0.71 20.72 -8.84
C ALA A 98 1.18 21.64 -9.99
N GLY A 99 1.91 21.11 -10.97
CA GLY A 99 2.33 21.89 -12.14
C GLY A 99 1.17 22.37 -13.04
N LEU A 100 0.02 21.70 -12.98
CA LEU A 100 -1.18 22.10 -13.72
C LEU A 100 -1.97 23.19 -12.97
N GLU A 101 -2.01 23.12 -11.63
CA GLU A 101 -2.51 24.18 -10.74
C GLU A 101 -1.67 25.48 -10.90
N GLU A 102 -0.34 25.37 -10.96
CA GLU A 102 0.57 26.50 -11.18
C GLU A 102 0.33 27.23 -12.53
N ILE A 103 -0.03 26.48 -13.58
CA ILE A 103 -0.24 27.04 -14.94
C ILE A 103 -1.64 27.65 -15.08
N ASN A 104 -2.67 26.99 -14.53
CA ASN A 104 -4.07 27.39 -14.72
C ASN A 104 -4.51 28.58 -13.85
N GLY A 105 -3.81 28.84 -12.74
CA GLY A 105 -4.09 29.98 -11.88
C GLY A 105 -5.45 29.89 -11.17
N VAL A 106 -5.92 31.02 -10.63
CA VAL A 106 -7.09 31.06 -9.72
C VAL A 106 -8.44 31.15 -10.46
N GLU A 107 -8.44 31.27 -11.79
CA GLU A 107 -9.64 31.58 -12.59
C GLU A 107 -10.11 30.43 -13.52
N SER A 108 -9.38 29.32 -13.59
CA SER A 108 -9.70 28.18 -14.46
C SER A 108 -10.33 27.03 -13.66
N GLU A 109 -11.63 26.77 -13.83
CA GLU A 109 -12.32 25.67 -13.15
C GLU A 109 -11.93 24.29 -13.73
N GLY A 110 -11.11 23.55 -12.99
CA GLY A 110 -11.19 22.07 -12.98
C GLY A 110 -10.47 21.30 -14.10
N ASP A 111 -9.32 21.78 -14.57
CA ASP A 111 -8.43 20.97 -15.41
C ASP A 111 -7.69 19.90 -14.57
N ASP A 112 -8.36 18.77 -14.35
CA ASP A 112 -7.76 17.60 -13.69
C ASP A 112 -6.89 16.78 -14.66
N VAL A 113 -5.79 16.26 -14.14
CA VAL A 113 -4.99 15.20 -14.77
C VAL A 113 -5.81 13.90 -14.94
N LYS A 114 -6.44 13.70 -16.12
CA LYS A 114 -7.23 12.49 -16.43
C LYS A 114 -6.41 11.30 -16.95
N PHE A 115 -5.27 11.53 -17.62
CA PHE A 115 -4.46 10.45 -18.22
C PHE A 115 -3.00 10.86 -18.51
N LEU A 116 -2.05 9.99 -18.18
CA LEU A 116 -0.62 10.09 -18.51
C LEU A 116 -0.17 8.87 -19.34
N ARG A 117 0.73 9.10 -20.30
CA ARG A 117 1.35 8.04 -21.11
C ARG A 117 2.85 8.28 -21.31
N ILE A 118 3.67 7.46 -20.68
CA ILE A 118 5.13 7.58 -20.66
C ILE A 118 5.72 6.43 -21.47
N ARG A 119 6.16 6.73 -22.70
CA ARG A 119 6.84 5.76 -23.57
C ARG A 119 8.34 5.77 -23.33
N THR A 120 8.93 4.59 -23.16
CA THR A 120 10.39 4.39 -23.03
C THR A 120 10.88 3.35 -24.02
N LYS A 121 12.20 3.23 -24.22
CA LYS A 121 12.80 2.19 -25.08
C LYS A 121 12.54 0.74 -24.64
N ARG A 122 12.03 0.52 -23.41
CA ARG A 122 11.83 -0.84 -22.85
C ARG A 122 10.37 -1.16 -22.54
N HIS A 123 9.58 -0.17 -22.14
CA HIS A 123 8.17 -0.34 -21.78
C HIS A 123 7.38 0.95 -22.05
N GLU A 124 6.07 0.84 -22.16
CA GLU A 124 5.14 1.95 -22.10
C GLU A 124 4.34 1.91 -20.80
N LEU A 125 4.32 3.02 -20.05
CA LEU A 125 3.57 3.15 -18.80
C LEU A 125 2.37 4.08 -19.02
N MET A 126 1.17 3.54 -18.87
CA MET A 126 -0.10 4.28 -18.90
C MET A 126 -0.58 4.48 -17.47
N ILE A 127 -1.01 5.69 -17.10
CA ILE A 127 -1.53 6.00 -15.75
C ILE A 127 -2.83 6.77 -15.92
N SER A 128 -3.92 6.25 -15.34
CA SER A 128 -5.24 6.85 -15.30
C SER A 128 -5.61 7.16 -13.85
N PRO A 129 -5.56 8.44 -13.43
CA PRO A 129 -6.15 8.86 -12.16
C PRO A 129 -7.68 8.79 -12.18
N ASP A 130 -8.25 8.16 -11.16
CA ASP A 130 -9.67 8.13 -10.82
C ASP A 130 -9.85 8.89 -9.49
N GLY A 131 -11.06 9.38 -9.20
CA GLY A 131 -11.35 10.01 -7.91
C GLY A 131 -11.14 9.07 -6.71
N ARG A 132 -11.15 7.74 -6.93
CA ARG A 132 -10.99 6.72 -5.88
C ARG A 132 -9.62 6.02 -5.85
N TYR A 133 -8.90 6.00 -6.97
CA TYR A 133 -7.65 5.23 -7.12
C TYR A 133 -6.75 5.79 -8.22
N LEU A 134 -5.50 5.35 -8.29
CA LEU A 134 -4.68 5.47 -9.51
C LEU A 134 -4.56 4.08 -10.14
N LEU A 135 -4.96 3.95 -11.41
CA LEU A 135 -4.68 2.76 -12.20
C LEU A 135 -3.44 3.00 -13.05
N ALA A 136 -2.41 2.17 -12.89
CA ALA A 136 -1.24 2.14 -13.75
C ALA A 136 -1.15 0.81 -14.50
N VAL A 137 -0.79 0.86 -15.78
CA VAL A 137 -0.65 -0.31 -16.65
C VAL A 137 0.70 -0.24 -17.37
N LEU A 138 1.47 -1.32 -17.32
CA LEU A 138 2.73 -1.44 -18.02
C LEU A 138 2.52 -2.29 -19.28
N HIS A 139 2.94 -1.77 -20.41
CA HIS A 139 2.88 -2.41 -21.71
C HIS A 139 4.28 -2.68 -22.28
N GLU A 140 4.36 -3.70 -23.14
CA GLU A 140 5.49 -3.90 -24.06
C GLU A 140 5.70 -2.66 -24.95
N PRO A 141 6.94 -2.36 -25.38
CA PRO A 141 7.23 -1.22 -26.24
C PRO A 141 6.80 -1.54 -27.69
N SER A 142 5.88 -0.73 -28.24
CA SER A 142 5.42 -0.81 -29.64
C SER A 142 6.36 -0.11 -30.62
#